data_AF-A0A6V7NXB5-F1
#
_entry.id   AF-A0A6V7NXB5-F1
#
_cell.length_a   1.000
_cell.length_b   1.000
_cell.length_c   1.000
_cell.angle_alpha   90.00
_cell.angle_beta   90.00
_cell.angle_gamma   90.00
#
_symmetry.space_group_name_H-M   'P 1'
#
loop_
_entity.id
_entity.type
_entity.pdbx_description
1 polymer ?
#
loop_
_entity_poly.entity_id
_entity_poly.type
_entity_poly.pdbx_seq_one_letter_code
_entity_poly.pdbx_strand_id
1 'polypeptide(L)'
;MADQNAKHSFGMAFGGGGIAISYPLARVLARVLDSCLMRYPHLYGSDARIYACLAELGVELSYEPGFHQIDLNGDISGLLTAHPLSPLISLHHFDRVAPLFPGMNHTMALKHFFKAVEVDPLGILQQTVCYDRLRSRTVSVSWVMQFKEYPRDQCLRPAIFFLKNMLVEKDRIQSNYSRHLSGKCLLRPNSARNLRIVTVNSQRLIRTIGKAPRRRCCNVLRSSSDIFMNIEIRKSAKVPSSHICRGSNNPNFPQNELGSFDQILTLYTVQLAPLFFFLYCYLRGYMR
;
A
#
# COMPACT_ATOMS: atom_id res chain seq x y z
N MET A 1 -2.80 -19.87 17.09
CA MET A 1 -1.88 -18.79 16.68
C MET A 1 -0.43 -19.09 17.06
N ALA A 2 -0.10 -19.44 18.31
CA ALA A 2 1.28 -19.77 18.69
C ALA A 2 1.92 -20.92 17.87
N ASP A 3 1.14 -21.95 17.54
CA ASP A 3 1.63 -23.13 16.82
C ASP A 3 1.91 -22.86 15.32
N GLN A 4 1.21 -21.90 14.70
CA GLN A 4 1.52 -21.45 13.33
C GLN A 4 2.78 -20.58 13.31
N ASN A 5 2.90 -19.62 14.23
CA ASN A 5 4.11 -18.78 14.31
C ASN A 5 5.36 -19.61 14.61
N ALA A 6 5.24 -20.68 15.41
CA ALA A 6 6.32 -21.62 15.67
C ALA A 6 6.68 -22.47 14.43
N LYS A 7 5.69 -22.98 13.69
CA LYS A 7 5.90 -23.82 12.49
C LYS A 7 6.32 -23.04 11.24
N HIS A 8 6.01 -21.75 11.16
CA HIS A 8 6.32 -20.88 10.02
C HIS A 8 7.46 -19.87 10.29
N SER A 9 8.26 -20.12 11.34
CA SER A 9 9.33 -19.23 11.81
C SER A 9 10.57 -19.17 10.90
N PHE A 10 10.61 -19.94 9.80
CA PHE A 10 11.78 -20.06 8.93
C PHE A 10 11.51 -19.48 7.54
N GLY A 11 11.88 -18.22 7.30
CA GLY A 11 12.25 -17.68 5.98
C GLY A 11 11.36 -18.02 4.77
N MET A 12 10.09 -18.36 4.99
CA MET A 12 9.16 -18.84 3.97
C MET A 12 8.02 -17.85 3.79
N ALA A 13 7.47 -17.81 2.57
CA ALA A 13 6.34 -16.94 2.30
C ALA A 13 5.03 -17.62 2.70
N PHE A 14 4.13 -16.85 3.32
CA PHE A 14 2.81 -17.31 3.73
C PHE A 14 1.85 -17.33 2.55
N GLY A 15 1.17 -18.46 2.34
CA GLY A 15 0.32 -18.66 1.16
C GLY A 15 -0.81 -17.65 1.02
N GLY A 16 -1.43 -17.22 2.12
CA GLY A 16 -2.54 -16.25 2.07
C GLY A 16 -2.09 -14.83 1.71
N GLY A 17 -0.89 -14.43 2.15
CA GLY A 17 -0.24 -13.21 1.72
C GLY A 17 0.11 -13.26 0.24
N GLY A 18 0.34 -14.45 -0.32
CA GLY A 18 0.64 -14.66 -1.72
C GLY A 18 2.14 -14.73 -1.99
N ILE A 19 2.48 -15.39 -3.09
CA ILE A 19 3.86 -15.60 -3.54
C ILE A 19 3.98 -15.31 -5.03
N ALA A 20 5.14 -14.84 -5.47
CA ALA A 20 5.46 -14.68 -6.88
C ALA A 20 6.61 -15.62 -7.26
N ILE A 21 6.43 -16.33 -8.37
CA ILE A 21 7.44 -17.24 -8.94
C ILE A 21 7.63 -16.82 -10.39
N SER A 22 8.87 -16.65 -10.83
CA SER A 22 9.18 -16.31 -12.22
C SER A 22 8.75 -17.46 -13.15
N TYR A 23 8.35 -17.13 -14.38
CA TYR A 23 7.92 -18.15 -15.34
C TYR A 23 8.96 -19.27 -15.58
N PRO A 24 10.27 -18.97 -15.77
CA PRO A 24 11.27 -20.02 -15.93
C PRO A 24 11.36 -20.96 -14.72
N LEU A 25 11.27 -20.42 -13.50
CA LEU A 25 11.29 -21.21 -12.27
C LEU A 25 10.02 -22.05 -12.12
N ALA A 26 8.85 -21.47 -12.41
CA ALA A 26 7.58 -22.20 -12.39
C ALA A 26 7.60 -23.40 -13.34
N ARG A 27 8.21 -23.26 -14.52
CA ARG A 27 8.35 -24.35 -15.50
C ARG A 27 9.26 -25.48 -15.01
N VAL A 28 10.31 -25.17 -14.25
CA VAL A 28 11.18 -26.18 -13.62
C VAL A 28 10.44 -26.85 -12.46
N LEU A 29 9.85 -26.06 -11.57
CA LEU A 29 9.08 -26.53 -10.43
C LEU A 29 7.97 -27.50 -10.85
N ALA A 30 7.20 -27.15 -11.89
CA ALA A 30 6.10 -27.97 -12.40
C ALA A 30 6.51 -29.41 -12.76
N ARG A 31 7.76 -29.64 -13.18
CA ARG A 31 8.26 -30.97 -13.54
C ARG A 31 8.61 -31.83 -12.34
N VAL A 32 8.96 -31.20 -11.21
CA VAL A 32 9.44 -31.90 -10.00
C VAL A 32 8.44 -31.88 -8.86
N LEU A 33 7.41 -31.02 -8.94
CA LEU A 33 6.47 -30.71 -7.87
C LEU A 33 5.82 -31.96 -7.28
N ASP A 34 5.24 -32.84 -8.11
CA ASP A 34 4.54 -34.03 -7.63
C ASP A 34 5.47 -34.94 -6.81
N SER A 35 6.69 -35.17 -7.30
CA SER A 35 7.69 -35.98 -6.59
C SER A 35 8.12 -35.32 -5.27
N CYS A 36 8.24 -34.00 -5.25
CA CYS A 36 8.60 -33.24 -4.07
C CYS A 36 7.49 -33.25 -3.01
N LEU A 37 6.22 -33.09 -3.43
CA LEU A 37 5.08 -33.15 -2.51
C LEU A 37 4.98 -34.52 -1.81
N MET A 38 5.37 -35.60 -2.48
CA MET A 38 5.46 -36.93 -1.88
C MET A 38 6.62 -37.08 -0.86
N ARG A 39 7.69 -36.28 -0.96
CA ARG A 39 8.80 -36.27 0.01
C ARG A 39 8.46 -35.47 1.28
N TYR A 40 7.60 -34.47 1.17
CA TYR A 40 7.23 -33.59 2.29
C TYR A 40 5.75 -33.66 2.71
N PRO A 41 5.14 -34.86 2.87
CA PRO A 41 3.73 -34.97 3.25
C PRO A 41 3.47 -34.49 4.68
N HIS A 42 4.51 -34.53 5.54
CA HIS A 42 4.47 -34.14 6.94
C HIS A 42 4.51 -32.62 7.15
N LEU A 43 4.87 -31.83 6.14
CA LEU A 43 4.87 -30.37 6.26
C LEU A 43 3.43 -29.83 6.29
N TYR A 44 3.20 -28.92 7.23
CA TYR A 44 1.91 -28.26 7.46
C TYR A 44 1.69 -27.13 6.45
N GLY A 45 0.58 -27.18 5.72
CA GLY A 45 0.21 -26.17 4.73
C GLY A 45 0.83 -26.38 3.35
N SER A 46 0.20 -25.81 2.33
CA SER A 46 0.74 -25.82 0.96
C SER A 46 1.97 -24.95 0.82
N ASP A 47 2.04 -23.85 1.56
CA ASP A 47 3.15 -22.91 1.57
C ASP A 47 4.46 -23.56 2.04
N ALA A 48 4.44 -24.33 3.13
CA ALA A 48 5.63 -25.01 3.63
C ALA A 48 6.16 -26.05 2.63
N ARG A 49 5.24 -26.74 1.93
CA ARG A 49 5.58 -27.72 0.89
C ARG A 49 6.16 -27.05 -0.35
N ILE A 50 5.54 -25.97 -0.83
CA ILE A 50 6.07 -25.21 -1.98
C ILE A 50 7.44 -24.61 -1.65
N TYR A 51 7.61 -24.07 -0.45
CA TYR A 51 8.90 -23.59 0.04
C TYR A 51 9.96 -24.70 0.02
N ALA A 52 9.65 -25.89 0.55
CA ALA A 52 10.58 -27.03 0.52
C ALA A 52 10.97 -27.42 -0.92
N CYS A 53 10.01 -27.46 -1.85
CA CYS A 53 10.30 -27.78 -3.25
C CYS A 53 11.15 -26.73 -3.95
N LEU A 54 10.99 -25.44 -3.61
CA LEU A 54 11.83 -24.38 -4.13
C LEU A 54 13.25 -24.43 -3.53
N ALA A 55 13.37 -24.78 -2.26
CA ALA A 55 14.66 -24.96 -1.59
C ALA A 55 15.45 -26.15 -2.18
N GLU A 56 14.80 -27.26 -2.55
CA GLU A 56 15.45 -28.37 -3.28
C GLU A 56 16.03 -27.93 -4.64
N LEU A 57 15.41 -26.95 -5.29
CA LEU A 57 15.90 -26.34 -6.53
C LEU A 57 16.99 -25.28 -6.30
N GLY A 58 17.42 -25.08 -5.05
CA GLY A 58 18.42 -24.07 -4.67
C GLY A 58 17.90 -22.64 -4.75
N VAL A 59 16.58 -22.43 -4.69
CA VAL A 59 15.97 -21.10 -4.74
C VAL A 59 15.60 -20.62 -3.35
N GLU A 60 16.20 -19.51 -2.95
CA GLU A 60 15.90 -18.84 -1.68
C GLU A 60 14.74 -17.86 -1.80
N LEU A 61 14.11 -17.55 -0.66
CA LEU A 61 13.06 -16.53 -0.59
C LEU A 61 13.65 -15.12 -0.75
N SER A 62 13.13 -14.38 -1.73
CA SER A 62 13.28 -12.93 -1.80
C SER A 62 12.09 -12.25 -1.13
N TYR A 63 12.34 -11.46 -0.09
CA TYR A 63 11.27 -10.76 0.63
C TYR A 63 10.81 -9.51 -0.12
N GLU A 64 9.52 -9.45 -0.47
CA GLU A 64 8.87 -8.26 -1.02
C GLU A 64 7.82 -7.72 -0.04
N PRO A 65 7.99 -6.52 0.53
CA PRO A 65 7.11 -5.98 1.57
C PRO A 65 5.69 -5.59 1.08
N GLY A 66 5.39 -5.76 -0.20
CA GLY A 66 4.06 -5.54 -0.77
C GLY A 66 3.05 -6.66 -0.55
N PHE A 67 3.47 -7.85 -0.11
CA PHE A 67 2.58 -8.97 0.18
C PHE A 67 2.18 -8.99 1.66
N HIS A 68 0.87 -9.02 1.95
CA HIS A 68 0.37 -8.97 3.33
C HIS A 68 -0.58 -10.12 3.65
N GLN A 69 -0.13 -11.02 4.52
CA GLN A 69 -0.98 -11.96 5.25
C GLN A 69 -1.65 -11.18 6.40
N ILE A 70 -2.88 -10.71 6.20
CA ILE A 70 -3.63 -10.02 7.25
C ILE A 70 -4.53 -11.02 7.95
N ASP A 71 -4.23 -11.29 9.22
CA ASP A 71 -5.09 -12.03 10.14
C ASP A 71 -5.50 -11.12 11.32
N LEU A 72 -5.80 -9.87 10.99
CA LEU A 72 -6.25 -8.83 11.92
C LEU A 72 -7.77 -8.65 11.85
N ASN A 73 -8.35 -8.17 12.95
CA ASN A 73 -9.76 -7.79 13.03
C ASN A 73 -9.90 -6.29 13.32
N GLY A 74 -11.06 -5.72 13.00
CA GLY A 74 -11.36 -4.31 13.28
C GLY A 74 -10.72 -3.35 12.30
N ASP A 75 -10.47 -2.12 12.74
CA ASP A 75 -9.93 -1.04 11.90
C ASP A 75 -8.43 -1.23 11.66
N ILE A 76 -8.06 -1.63 10.44
CA ILE A 76 -6.68 -1.81 10.00
C ILE A 76 -6.11 -0.59 9.27
N SER A 77 -6.80 0.56 9.29
CA SER A 77 -6.25 1.80 8.71
C SER A 77 -4.82 2.00 9.19
N GLY A 78 -4.59 1.71 10.49
CA GLY A 78 -3.34 1.34 11.21
C GLY A 78 -2.18 0.83 10.36
N LEU A 79 -2.41 -0.35 9.82
CA LEU A 79 -1.45 -1.09 9.03
C LEU A 79 -1.23 -0.43 7.67
N LEU A 80 -2.33 -0.01 7.04
CA LEU A 80 -2.33 0.47 5.65
C LEU A 80 -1.54 1.76 5.46
N THR A 81 -1.49 2.66 6.45
CA THR A 81 -0.70 3.91 6.29
C THR A 81 0.73 3.82 6.74
N ALA A 82 1.04 2.81 7.57
CA ALA A 82 2.41 2.45 7.90
C ALA A 82 3.09 1.65 6.77
N HIS A 83 2.36 1.32 5.71
CA HIS A 83 2.90 0.55 4.58
C HIS A 83 4.15 1.23 4.01
N PRO A 84 5.21 0.47 3.70
CA PRO A 84 6.42 1.01 3.10
C PRO A 84 6.17 1.60 1.71
N LEU A 85 7.19 2.24 1.14
CA LEU A 85 7.10 2.84 -0.20
C LEU A 85 7.12 1.80 -1.35
N SER A 86 7.07 0.50 -1.03
CA SER A 86 6.86 -0.54 -2.01
C SER A 86 5.42 -0.50 -2.55
N PRO A 87 5.18 -1.00 -3.77
CA PRO A 87 3.82 -1.22 -4.24
C PRO A 87 3.07 -2.15 -3.28
N LEU A 88 1.81 -1.84 -3.02
CA LEU A 88 0.92 -2.83 -2.41
C LEU A 88 0.59 -3.89 -3.47
N ILE A 89 0.80 -5.17 -3.14
CA ILE A 89 0.56 -6.28 -4.08
C ILE A 89 -0.68 -7.07 -3.64
N SER A 90 -0.79 -7.40 -2.36
CA SER A 90 -1.88 -8.21 -1.84
C SER A 90 -2.25 -7.84 -0.41
N LEU A 91 -3.54 -8.01 -0.10
CA LEU A 91 -4.11 -7.89 1.24
C LEU A 91 -4.99 -9.13 1.47
N HIS A 92 -4.48 -10.11 2.21
CA HIS A 92 -5.26 -11.29 2.58
C HIS A 92 -6.41 -10.89 3.53
N HIS A 93 -7.53 -11.59 3.52
CA HIS A 93 -8.69 -11.34 4.41
C HIS A 93 -9.15 -9.87 4.56
N PHE A 94 -9.00 -9.07 3.52
CA PHE A 94 -9.43 -7.67 3.54
C PHE A 94 -10.97 -7.51 3.63
N ASP A 95 -11.72 -8.61 3.43
CA ASP A 95 -13.16 -8.71 3.67
C ASP A 95 -13.52 -8.84 5.16
N ARG A 96 -12.59 -9.27 6.03
CA ARG A 96 -12.84 -9.51 7.47
C ARG A 96 -12.54 -8.32 8.38
N VAL A 97 -11.86 -7.30 7.86
CA VAL A 97 -11.50 -6.08 8.58
C VAL A 97 -12.61 -5.03 8.48
N ALA A 98 -12.74 -4.13 9.44
CA ALA A 98 -13.78 -3.10 9.43
C ALA A 98 -13.72 -2.26 8.13
N PRO A 99 -14.87 -1.81 7.59
CA PRO A 99 -14.90 -0.99 6.39
C PRO A 99 -14.01 0.26 6.50
N LEU A 100 -13.15 0.48 5.51
CA LEU A 100 -12.21 1.62 5.50
C LEU A 100 -12.89 3.00 5.46
N PHE A 101 -14.14 3.05 4.99
CA PHE A 101 -14.88 4.29 4.78
C PHE A 101 -16.14 4.30 5.66
N PRO A 102 -16.36 5.36 6.46
CA PRO A 102 -17.51 5.44 7.35
C PRO A 102 -18.82 5.51 6.53
N GLY A 103 -19.85 4.83 7.02
CA GLY A 103 -21.16 4.77 6.37
C GLY A 103 -21.22 3.87 5.13
N MET A 104 -20.15 3.14 4.82
CA MET A 104 -20.14 2.13 3.76
C MET A 104 -20.10 0.72 4.36
N ASN A 105 -20.79 -0.24 3.72
CA ASN A 105 -20.55 -1.66 3.99
C ASN A 105 -19.26 -2.14 3.30
N HIS A 106 -18.80 -3.35 3.60
CA HIS A 106 -17.53 -3.88 3.08
C HIS A 106 -17.46 -3.84 1.55
N THR A 107 -18.50 -4.32 0.85
CA THR A 107 -18.51 -4.36 -0.62
C THR A 107 -18.43 -2.96 -1.24
N MET A 108 -19.14 -1.98 -0.68
CA MET A 108 -19.07 -0.59 -1.13
C MET A 108 -17.69 0.02 -0.84
N ALA A 109 -17.14 -0.22 0.36
CA ALA A 109 -15.83 0.26 0.74
C ALA A 109 -14.72 -0.33 -0.15
N LEU A 110 -14.80 -1.63 -0.45
CA LEU A 110 -13.90 -2.32 -1.37
C LEU A 110 -13.98 -1.73 -2.78
N LYS A 111 -15.19 -1.60 -3.34
CA LYS A 111 -15.39 -0.97 -4.66
C LYS A 111 -14.84 0.45 -4.69
N HIS A 112 -15.03 1.22 -3.63
CA HIS A 112 -14.51 2.59 -3.52
C HIS A 112 -12.99 2.63 -3.42
N PHE A 113 -12.38 1.72 -2.66
CA PHE A 113 -10.93 1.55 -2.59
C PHE A 113 -10.33 1.18 -3.95
N PHE A 114 -10.92 0.21 -4.65
CA PHE A 114 -10.42 -0.24 -5.96
C PHE A 114 -10.51 0.83 -7.04
N LYS A 115 -11.51 1.73 -7.00
CA LYS A 115 -11.53 2.91 -7.87
C LYS A 115 -10.27 3.76 -7.71
N ALA A 116 -9.73 3.89 -6.48
CA ALA A 116 -8.48 4.61 -6.25
C ALA A 116 -7.26 3.81 -6.73
N VAL A 117 -7.26 2.48 -6.54
CA VAL A 117 -6.21 1.58 -7.02
C VAL A 117 -6.10 1.63 -8.55
N GLU A 118 -7.21 1.62 -9.28
CA GLU A 118 -7.23 1.72 -10.74
C GLU A 118 -6.62 3.04 -11.24
N VAL A 119 -6.80 4.12 -10.47
CA VAL A 119 -6.27 5.44 -10.79
C VAL A 119 -4.77 5.57 -10.49
N ASP A 120 -4.30 5.22 -9.29
CA ASP A 120 -2.89 5.35 -8.91
C ASP A 120 -2.43 4.16 -8.04
N PRO A 121 -2.21 2.96 -8.63
CA PRO A 121 -1.97 1.74 -7.85
C PRO A 121 -0.67 1.80 -7.05
N LEU A 122 0.34 2.52 -7.55
CA LEU A 122 1.62 2.69 -6.87
C LEU A 122 1.54 3.74 -5.74
N GLY A 123 0.58 4.66 -5.82
CA GLY A 123 0.41 5.73 -4.85
C GLY A 123 -0.60 5.43 -3.74
N ILE A 124 -1.36 4.33 -3.85
CA ILE A 124 -2.54 4.07 -3.02
C ILE A 124 -2.25 4.09 -1.51
N LEU A 125 -1.17 3.43 -1.04
CA LEU A 125 -0.79 3.45 0.38
C LEU A 125 0.35 4.43 0.69
N GLN A 126 0.78 5.24 -0.29
CA GLN A 126 1.90 6.14 -0.08
C GLN A 126 1.51 7.32 0.84
N GLN A 127 2.07 7.34 2.04
CA GLN A 127 1.91 8.45 2.97
C GLN A 127 2.84 9.63 2.61
N THR A 128 2.25 10.82 2.55
CA THR A 128 2.94 12.09 2.36
C THR A 128 2.59 13.05 3.50
N VAL A 129 3.60 13.66 4.14
CA VAL A 129 3.40 14.57 5.28
C VAL A 129 3.68 16.01 4.87
N CYS A 130 2.70 16.88 5.10
CA CYS A 130 2.71 18.29 4.74
C CYS A 130 2.67 19.16 5.99
N TYR A 131 3.31 20.32 5.92
CA TYR A 131 3.34 21.28 7.02
C TYR A 131 2.66 22.58 6.59
N ASP A 132 1.54 22.91 7.21
CA ASP A 132 0.93 24.23 7.14
C ASP A 132 1.57 25.12 8.21
N ARG A 133 2.62 25.84 7.80
CA ARG A 133 3.37 26.72 8.69
C ARG A 133 2.56 27.91 9.19
N LEU A 134 1.58 28.39 8.43
CA LEU A 134 0.79 29.56 8.80
C LEU A 134 -0.13 29.27 9.97
N ARG A 135 -0.68 28.05 10.00
CA ARG A 135 -1.59 27.61 11.06
C ARG A 135 -0.92 26.65 12.06
N SER A 136 0.40 26.42 11.94
CA SER A 136 1.19 25.46 12.73
C SER A 136 0.56 24.05 12.75
N ARG A 137 0.12 23.55 11.58
CA ARG A 137 -0.52 22.23 11.45
C ARG A 137 0.36 21.26 10.67
N THR A 138 0.32 19.99 11.04
CA THR A 138 0.88 18.90 10.26
C THR A 138 -0.27 18.09 9.67
N VAL A 139 -0.18 17.80 8.37
CA VAL A 139 -1.20 17.05 7.62
C VAL A 139 -0.54 15.82 7.04
N SER A 140 -1.04 14.64 7.42
CA SER A 140 -0.66 13.39 6.78
C SER A 140 -1.70 13.05 5.72
N VAL A 141 -1.27 12.96 4.47
CA VAL A 141 -2.11 12.61 3.33
C VAL A 141 -1.74 11.22 2.83
N SER A 142 -2.74 10.35 2.77
CA SER A 142 -2.70 9.03 2.14
C SER A 142 -4.13 8.68 1.72
N TRP A 143 -4.29 7.82 0.72
CA TRP A 143 -5.63 7.48 0.21
C TRP A 143 -6.46 6.70 1.23
N VAL A 144 -5.78 5.94 2.08
CA VAL A 144 -6.28 5.43 3.35
C VAL A 144 -5.67 6.32 4.42
N MET A 145 -6.44 7.10 5.19
CA MET A 145 -5.87 8.07 6.13
C MET A 145 -5.94 7.58 7.59
N GLN A 146 -4.99 8.00 8.43
CA GLN A 146 -4.83 7.46 9.79
C GLN A 146 -4.37 8.45 10.87
N PHE A 147 -4.45 7.93 12.09
CA PHE A 147 -4.31 8.54 13.40
C PHE A 147 -2.92 8.29 14.02
N LYS A 148 -2.50 9.17 14.92
CA LYS A 148 -1.51 8.86 15.97
C LYS A 148 -2.25 8.86 17.31
N GLU A 149 -1.96 7.86 18.15
CA GLU A 149 -2.45 7.61 19.52
C GLU A 149 -3.77 8.29 19.88
N TYR A 150 -4.83 7.50 19.96
CA TYR A 150 -6.13 7.94 20.41
C TYR A 150 -6.07 8.35 21.89
N PRO A 151 -6.22 9.64 22.23
CA PRO A 151 -6.68 9.98 23.56
C PRO A 151 -8.07 9.35 23.71
N ARG A 152 -8.37 8.80 24.89
CA ARG A 152 -9.72 8.26 25.16
C ARG A 152 -10.78 9.32 24.86
N ASP A 153 -10.46 10.59 25.14
CA ASP A 153 -11.29 11.72 24.77
C ASP A 153 -11.33 11.90 23.24
N GLN A 154 -12.53 11.70 22.71
CA GLN A 154 -12.85 11.87 21.30
C GLN A 154 -12.51 13.27 20.76
N CYS A 155 -12.57 14.27 21.63
CA CYS A 155 -12.38 15.67 21.30
C CYS A 155 -10.91 16.07 21.18
N LEU A 156 -9.99 15.24 21.68
CA LEU A 156 -8.54 15.42 21.54
C LEU A 156 -7.97 14.70 20.31
N ARG A 157 -8.80 13.92 19.60
CA ARG A 157 -8.38 13.18 18.41
C ARG A 157 -8.03 14.13 17.26
N PRO A 158 -7.02 13.79 16.44
CA PRO A 158 -6.74 14.50 15.19
C PRO A 158 -7.97 14.56 14.29
N ALA A 159 -8.08 15.59 13.44
CA ALA A 159 -9.16 15.67 12.46
C ALA A 159 -8.93 14.64 11.33
N ILE A 160 -9.93 13.80 11.05
CA ILE A 160 -9.84 12.73 10.05
C ILE A 160 -10.75 13.01 8.88
N PHE A 161 -10.21 12.79 7.70
CA PHE A 161 -10.89 12.99 6.43
C PHE A 161 -10.80 11.70 5.63
N PHE A 162 -11.91 11.33 5.02
CA PHE A 162 -12.04 10.12 4.22
C PHE A 162 -12.22 10.50 2.77
N LEU A 163 -11.61 9.71 1.86
CA LEU A 163 -11.75 9.90 0.43
C LEU A 163 -13.23 9.84 0.05
N LYS A 164 -13.75 10.92 -0.52
CA LYS A 164 -15.15 11.00 -0.97
C LYS A 164 -15.26 10.70 -2.45
N ASN A 165 -14.45 11.35 -3.27
CA ASN A 165 -14.40 11.14 -4.71
C ASN A 165 -13.05 11.58 -5.29
N MET A 166 -12.85 11.23 -6.56
CA MET A 166 -11.69 11.61 -7.34
C MET A 166 -12.14 12.06 -8.72
N LEU A 167 -11.41 13.02 -9.25
CA LEU A 167 -11.49 13.46 -10.63
C LEU A 167 -10.11 13.27 -11.25
N VAL A 168 -10.09 12.71 -12.46
CA VAL A 168 -8.85 12.45 -13.19
C VAL A 168 -8.93 13.23 -14.50
N GLU A 169 -8.01 14.15 -14.69
CA GLU A 169 -7.85 14.93 -15.91
C GLU A 169 -6.44 14.69 -16.46
N LYS A 170 -6.35 13.91 -17.53
CA LYS A 170 -5.07 13.41 -18.08
C LYS A 170 -4.28 12.68 -16.98
N ASP A 171 -3.10 13.17 -16.62
CA ASP A 171 -2.25 12.63 -15.56
C ASP A 171 -2.43 13.30 -14.19
N ARG A 172 -3.31 14.31 -14.10
CA ARG A 172 -3.61 15.01 -12.84
C ARG A 172 -4.79 14.35 -12.15
N ILE A 173 -4.58 14.07 -10.87
CA ILE A 173 -5.56 13.45 -10.00
C ILE A 173 -5.93 14.47 -8.93
N GLN A 174 -7.19 14.87 -8.92
CA GLN A 174 -7.78 15.65 -7.85
C GLN A 174 -8.61 14.72 -6.97
N SER A 175 -8.25 14.63 -5.69
CA SER A 175 -8.95 13.82 -4.71
C SER A 175 -9.54 14.69 -3.63
N ASN A 176 -10.82 14.47 -3.33
CA ASN A 176 -11.54 15.24 -2.32
C ASN A 176 -11.82 14.37 -1.11
N TYR A 177 -11.48 14.90 0.06
CA TYR A 177 -11.64 14.23 1.33
C TYR A 177 -12.60 15.02 2.21
N SER A 178 -13.57 14.33 2.80
CA SER A 178 -14.54 14.93 3.70
C SER A 178 -14.28 14.51 5.13
N ARG A 179 -14.43 15.47 6.05
CA ARG A 179 -14.29 15.21 7.48
C ARG A 179 -15.39 14.28 7.96
N HIS A 180 -15.00 13.25 8.71
CA HIS A 180 -15.96 12.49 9.49
C HIS A 180 -16.05 13.09 10.89
N LEU A 181 -17.22 13.60 11.25
CA LEU A 181 -17.48 14.16 12.58
C LEU A 181 -18.01 13.04 13.47
N SER A 182 -17.26 12.72 14.53
CA SER A 182 -17.69 11.77 15.55
C SER A 182 -17.67 12.50 16.89
N GLY A 183 -18.84 12.64 17.53
CA GLY A 183 -19.03 13.29 18.84
C GLY A 183 -19.40 14.79 18.82
N LYS A 184 -20.08 15.25 19.88
CA LYS A 184 -20.37 16.67 20.16
C LYS A 184 -19.21 17.26 21.00
N CYS A 185 -18.19 17.78 20.34
CA CYS A 185 -17.03 18.34 21.02
C CYS A 185 -17.06 19.87 21.09
N LEU A 186 -16.88 20.44 22.29
CA LEU A 186 -16.83 21.89 22.53
C LEU A 186 -15.62 22.53 21.83
N LEU A 187 -15.84 23.65 21.12
CA LEU A 187 -14.86 24.31 20.25
C LEU A 187 -13.70 24.92 21.06
N ARG A 188 -12.45 24.59 20.69
CA ARG A 188 -11.27 25.38 21.10
C ARG A 188 -10.80 26.27 19.93
N PRO A 189 -10.39 27.53 20.20
CA PRO A 189 -9.72 28.37 19.21
C PRO A 189 -8.48 27.65 18.64
N ASN A 190 -8.13 27.89 17.37
CA ASN A 190 -7.02 27.27 16.60
C ASN A 190 -7.20 25.80 16.16
N SER A 191 -8.29 25.13 16.55
CA SER A 191 -8.51 23.75 16.13
C SER A 191 -8.79 23.63 14.62
N ALA A 192 -8.27 22.58 13.97
CA ALA A 192 -8.63 22.20 12.60
C ALA A 192 -10.11 21.75 12.48
N ARG A 193 -10.99 22.15 13.41
CA ARG A 193 -12.37 21.69 13.47
C ARG A 193 -13.29 22.34 12.46
N ASN A 194 -12.99 23.56 12.03
CA ASN A 194 -13.76 24.23 10.97
C ASN A 194 -13.45 23.65 9.59
N LEU A 195 -12.28 23.01 9.43
CA LEU A 195 -11.89 22.37 8.18
C LEU A 195 -12.81 21.18 7.92
N ARG A 196 -13.56 21.23 6.81
CA ARG A 196 -14.53 20.19 6.43
C ARG A 196 -14.10 19.41 5.21
N ILE A 197 -13.44 20.09 4.28
CA ILE A 197 -13.05 19.52 2.98
C ILE A 197 -11.57 19.78 2.76
N VAL A 198 -10.87 18.73 2.36
CA VAL A 198 -9.49 18.80 1.88
C VAL A 198 -9.47 18.34 0.43
N THR A 199 -8.92 19.17 -0.45
CA THR A 199 -8.71 18.84 -1.86
C THR A 199 -7.22 18.64 -2.07
N VAL A 200 -6.85 17.49 -2.62
CA VAL A 200 -5.47 17.12 -2.88
C VAL A 200 -5.28 16.94 -4.38
N ASN A 201 -4.44 17.79 -4.96
CA ASN A 201 -4.01 17.69 -6.34
C ASN A 201 -2.68 16.93 -6.39
N SER A 202 -2.60 15.92 -7.25
CA SER A 202 -1.42 15.08 -7.41
C SER A 202 -1.25 14.63 -8.86
N GLN A 203 -0.11 14.01 -9.16
CA GLN A 203 0.13 13.33 -10.43
C GLN A 203 0.20 11.83 -10.19
N ARG A 204 -0.26 11.05 -11.18
CA ARG A 204 -0.13 9.58 -11.17
C ARG A 204 1.32 9.19 -10.92
N LEU A 205 1.54 8.24 -10.00
CA LEU A 205 2.89 7.76 -9.71
C LEU A 205 3.33 6.79 -10.82
N ILE A 206 4.48 7.08 -11.43
CA ILE A 206 5.11 6.22 -12.43
C ILE A 206 6.42 5.74 -11.82
N ARG A 207 6.57 4.43 -11.67
CA ARG A 207 7.82 3.81 -11.21
C ARG A 207 8.75 3.63 -12.39
N THR A 208 9.96 4.18 -12.30
CA THR A 208 11.05 3.87 -13.22
C THR A 208 11.79 2.64 -12.69
N ILE A 209 11.97 1.64 -13.54
CA ILE A 209 12.76 0.44 -13.21
C ILE A 209 14.19 0.86 -12.84
N GLY A 210 14.79 0.17 -11.87
CA GLY A 210 16.13 0.47 -11.37
C GLY A 210 16.26 1.72 -10.51
N LYS A 211 15.16 2.43 -10.18
CA LYS A 211 15.18 3.59 -9.27
C LYS A 211 14.45 3.28 -7.97
N ALA A 212 15.07 3.66 -6.85
CA ALA A 212 14.46 3.59 -5.54
C ALA A 212 13.17 4.45 -5.48
N PRO A 213 12.04 3.93 -4.96
CA PRO A 213 10.85 4.72 -4.71
C PRO A 213 11.18 5.91 -3.81
N ARG A 214 10.71 7.10 -4.17
CA ARG A 214 10.89 8.31 -3.35
C ARG A 214 9.56 8.80 -2.80
N ARG A 215 9.60 9.27 -1.55
CA ARG A 215 8.46 9.98 -0.95
C ARG A 215 8.14 11.20 -1.81
N ARG A 216 6.87 11.46 -2.08
CA ARG A 216 6.46 12.68 -2.76
C ARG A 216 6.60 13.87 -1.80
N CYS A 217 6.86 15.05 -2.36
CA CYS A 217 6.83 16.30 -1.61
C CYS A 217 5.40 16.84 -1.64
N CYS A 218 5.04 17.68 -0.67
CA CYS A 218 3.77 18.37 -0.73
C CYS A 218 3.84 19.78 -0.15
N ASN A 219 2.92 20.61 -0.65
CA ASN A 219 2.74 21.98 -0.21
C ASN A 219 1.27 22.20 0.15
N VAL A 220 1.02 22.79 1.32
CA VAL A 220 -0.31 23.30 1.66
C VAL A 220 -0.46 24.68 1.01
N LEU A 221 -1.43 24.82 0.12
CA LEU A 221 -1.70 26.07 -0.57
C LEU A 221 -2.41 27.06 0.36
N ARG A 222 -2.10 28.35 0.20
CA ARG A 222 -2.76 29.41 0.99
C ARG A 222 -4.25 29.44 0.66
N SER A 223 -5.07 29.36 1.71
CA SER A 223 -6.53 29.48 1.65
C SER A 223 -6.96 30.57 2.63
N SER A 224 -7.81 31.48 2.16
CA SER A 224 -8.51 32.48 2.97
C SER A 224 -9.63 31.86 3.82
N SER A 225 -10.09 30.65 3.46
CA SER A 225 -11.12 29.93 4.21
C SER A 225 -10.50 28.94 5.18
N ASP A 226 -11.03 28.89 6.40
CA ASP A 226 -10.70 27.86 7.38
C ASP A 226 -11.52 26.56 7.19
N ILE A 227 -12.43 26.54 6.20
CA ILE A 227 -13.32 25.41 5.88
C ILE A 227 -12.69 24.47 4.84
N PHE A 228 -11.87 25.02 3.94
CA PHE A 228 -11.26 24.31 2.82
C PHE A 228 -9.74 24.38 2.91
N MET A 229 -9.08 23.26 2.62
CA MET A 229 -7.64 23.18 2.50
C MET A 229 -7.28 22.55 1.16
N ASN A 230 -6.37 23.19 0.43
CA ASN A 230 -5.86 22.69 -0.83
C ASN A 230 -4.41 22.24 -0.63
N ILE A 231 -4.10 21.02 -1.06
CA ILE A 231 -2.76 20.44 -0.96
C ILE A 231 -2.30 20.06 -2.37
N GLU A 232 -1.06 20.38 -2.69
CA GLU A 232 -0.42 19.94 -3.92
C GLU A 232 0.70 18.95 -3.60
N ILE A 233 0.59 17.73 -4.14
CA ILE A 233 1.59 16.67 -4.05
C ILE A 233 2.35 16.60 -5.37
N ARG A 234 3.69 16.63 -5.29
CA ARG A 234 4.59 16.65 -6.44
C ARG A 234 5.77 15.70 -6.27
N LYS A 235 6.38 15.29 -7.38
CA LYS A 235 7.63 14.52 -7.37
C LYS A 235 8.74 15.34 -6.70
N SER A 236 9.59 14.68 -5.91
CA SER A 236 10.79 15.34 -5.37
C SER A 236 11.76 15.67 -6.49
N ALA A 237 12.24 16.91 -6.53
CA ALA A 237 13.35 17.28 -7.40
C ALA A 237 14.65 16.61 -6.91
N LYS A 238 15.52 16.17 -7.82
CA LYS A 238 16.90 15.77 -7.48
C LYS A 238 17.65 17.04 -7.04
N VAL A 239 17.84 17.24 -5.74
CA VAL A 239 18.69 18.31 -5.18
C VAL A 239 19.52 17.71 -4.02
N PRO A 240 20.78 18.13 -3.78
CA PRO A 240 21.60 17.62 -2.68
C PRO A 240 20.94 17.83 -1.31
N SER A 241 21.35 17.00 -0.36
CA SER A 241 20.73 16.61 0.91
C SER A 241 20.36 17.70 1.94
N SER A 242 20.33 18.99 1.60
CA SER A 242 19.92 20.08 2.50
C SER A 242 18.58 20.76 2.14
N HIS A 243 17.92 20.37 1.03
CA HIS A 243 16.73 21.08 0.51
C HIS A 243 15.51 20.19 0.25
N ILE A 244 15.17 19.30 1.19
CA ILE A 244 14.12 18.28 1.00
C ILE A 244 12.71 18.85 0.72
N CYS A 245 12.42 20.12 1.00
CA CYS A 245 11.22 20.84 0.52
C CYS A 245 11.44 22.37 0.59
N ARG A 246 12.01 23.02 -0.44
CA ARG A 246 11.89 24.50 -0.63
C ARG A 246 11.28 24.83 -2.00
N GLY A 247 10.55 25.93 -2.04
CA GLY A 247 10.06 26.54 -3.28
C GLY A 247 11.21 27.05 -4.15
N SER A 248 10.99 26.97 -5.46
CA SER A 248 11.72 27.57 -6.60
C SER A 248 12.99 28.43 -6.34
N ASN A 249 14.16 28.00 -6.85
CA ASN A 249 14.92 28.68 -7.95
C ASN A 249 16.38 28.14 -8.12
N ASN A 250 16.68 27.78 -9.38
CA ASN A 250 17.95 27.63 -10.15
C ASN A 250 19.08 26.63 -9.73
N PRO A 251 19.69 25.88 -10.69
CA PRO A 251 20.52 24.68 -10.47
C PRO A 251 22.03 24.88 -10.73
N ASN A 252 22.87 23.89 -10.35
CA ASN A 252 23.91 23.30 -11.21
C ASN A 252 24.72 22.16 -10.52
N PHE A 253 25.23 21.24 -11.36
CA PHE A 253 26.30 20.22 -11.14
C PHE A 253 25.92 18.78 -10.70
N PRO A 254 26.75 17.75 -11.08
CA PRO A 254 26.33 16.68 -11.98
C PRO A 254 26.20 15.30 -11.30
N GLN A 255 25.68 14.32 -12.05
CA GLN A 255 25.36 12.97 -11.61
C GLN A 255 26.46 11.99 -12.01
N ASN A 256 26.82 11.06 -11.11
CA ASN A 256 27.50 9.82 -11.45
C ASN A 256 26.59 8.62 -11.11
N GLU A 257 26.60 7.66 -12.03
CA GLU A 257 25.82 6.43 -12.11
C GLU A 257 26.34 5.32 -11.20
N LEU A 258 25.47 4.38 -10.80
CA LEU A 258 25.84 2.96 -10.67
C LEU A 258 24.61 2.05 -10.45
N GLY A 259 24.52 0.97 -11.26
CA GLY A 259 23.92 -0.32 -10.88
C GLY A 259 22.47 -0.61 -11.30
N SER A 260 22.29 -1.30 -12.44
CA SER A 260 21.04 -1.86 -12.96
C SER A 260 20.63 -3.16 -12.25
N PHE A 261 19.33 -3.36 -12.04
CA PHE A 261 18.71 -4.70 -11.91
C PHE A 261 17.40 -4.75 -12.71
N ASP A 262 17.35 -5.72 -13.61
CA ASP A 262 16.34 -5.94 -14.63
C ASP A 262 15.18 -6.86 -14.16
N GLN A 263 14.02 -6.63 -14.79
CA GLN A 263 12.90 -7.56 -15.02
C GLN A 263 12.10 -8.11 -13.82
N ILE A 264 11.01 -7.41 -13.46
CA ILE A 264 9.78 -8.06 -12.95
C ILE A 264 8.75 -8.01 -14.08
N LEU A 265 8.58 -9.15 -14.75
CA LEU A 265 7.57 -9.42 -15.76
C LEU A 265 6.19 -9.56 -15.08
N THR A 266 5.18 -8.93 -15.68
CA THR A 266 3.73 -9.18 -15.60
C THR A 266 3.21 -10.02 -14.41
N LEU A 267 2.72 -9.36 -13.36
CA LEU A 267 1.90 -9.97 -12.32
C LEU A 267 0.51 -10.30 -12.88
N TYR A 268 0.26 -11.56 -13.20
CA TYR A 268 -1.10 -12.08 -13.19
C TYR A 268 -1.48 -12.30 -11.72
N THR A 269 -2.35 -11.45 -11.18
CA THR A 269 -3.00 -11.69 -9.90
C THR A 269 -3.89 -12.93 -10.05
N VAL A 270 -3.35 -14.09 -9.72
CA VAL A 270 -4.13 -15.31 -9.52
C VAL A 270 -4.78 -15.18 -8.15
N GLN A 271 -5.95 -14.54 -8.13
CA GLN A 271 -6.82 -14.49 -6.97
C GLN A 271 -7.39 -15.91 -6.78
N LEU A 272 -6.72 -16.72 -5.95
CA LEU A 272 -7.17 -18.07 -5.62
C LEU A 272 -7.35 -18.22 -4.12
N ALA A 273 -8.60 -18.14 -3.69
CA ALA A 273 -9.12 -18.96 -2.61
C ALA A 273 -10.31 -19.75 -3.19
N PRO A 274 -10.58 -21.01 -2.80
CA PRO A 274 -9.73 -22.06 -2.25
C PRO A 274 -9.59 -23.18 -3.30
N LEU A 275 -8.46 -23.28 -4.01
CA LEU A 275 -8.31 -24.33 -5.03
C LEU A 275 -6.92 -24.96 -4.95
N PHE A 276 -6.80 -25.94 -4.06
CA PHE A 276 -5.85 -27.05 -4.20
C PHE A 276 -5.99 -27.79 -5.55
N PHE A 277 -7.00 -27.46 -6.38
CA PHE A 277 -7.27 -28.05 -7.69
C PHE A 277 -6.77 -27.25 -8.90
N PHE A 278 -6.48 -25.94 -8.79
CA PHE A 278 -6.21 -25.12 -9.99
C PHE A 278 -4.75 -25.03 -10.41
N LEU A 279 -3.79 -25.25 -9.51
CA LEU A 279 -2.39 -25.37 -9.91
C LEU A 279 -2.16 -26.60 -10.81
N TYR A 280 -2.95 -27.66 -10.59
CA TYR A 280 -2.88 -28.90 -11.38
C TYR A 280 -3.46 -28.75 -12.80
N CYS A 281 -4.55 -28.00 -12.99
CA CYS A 281 -5.15 -27.80 -14.31
C CYS A 281 -4.42 -26.74 -15.17
N TYR A 282 -3.88 -25.67 -14.58
CA TYR A 282 -3.20 -24.63 -15.35
C TYR A 282 -1.87 -25.10 -15.95
N LEU A 283 -1.15 -25.99 -15.24
CA LEU A 283 0.10 -26.58 -15.74
C LEU A 283 -0.11 -27.71 -16.77
N ARG A 284 -1.28 -28.37 -16.78
CA ARG A 284 -1.59 -29.44 -17.74
C ARG A 284 -2.22 -28.93 -19.05
N GLY A 285 -2.84 -27.76 -19.04
CA GLY A 285 -3.52 -27.17 -20.20
C GLY A 285 -2.60 -26.58 -21.28
N TYR A 286 -1.30 -26.42 -21.01
CA TYR A 286 -0.30 -25.88 -21.96
C TYR A 286 0.66 -26.96 -22.52
N MET A 287 0.39 -28.24 -22.25
CA MET A 287 1.12 -29.40 -22.78
C MET A 287 0.21 -30.25 -23.69
N ARG A 288 -0.45 -29.58 -24.64
CA ARG A 288 -0.87 -30.16 -25.92
C ARG A 288 -0.60 -29.16 -27.03
#